data_AF-A0A3T0RMG6-F1
#
_entry.id   AF-A0A3T0RMG6-F1
#
_cell.length_a   1.000
_cell.length_b   1.000
_cell.length_c   1.000
_cell.angle_alpha   90.00
_cell.angle_beta   90.00
_cell.angle_gamma   90.00
#
_symmetry.space_group_name_H-M   'P 1'
#
loop_
_entity.id
_entity.type
_entity.pdbx_description
1 polymer ?
#
loop_
_entity_poly.entity_id
_entity_poly.type
_entity_poly.pdbx_seq_one_letter_code
_entity_poly.pdbx_strand_id
1 'polypeptide(L)'
;MSKKLILKLSILVVGLVGIFLVKGYLTKNTSYPQPDMTEITKSVASFQWCSENKGTVKWQEAQLKSKYKTWTDYALRKKFCKVDLEPLSEAEMSNAQWRDLALATDSQAAMVKLEWDKALKVFRAAGLPFKSKKLSRELLDEGH
;
A
#
# COMPACT_ATOMS: atom_id res chain seq x y z
N MET A 1 -45.36 -20.86 -25.77
CA MET A 1 -43.95 -20.46 -25.53
C MET A 1 -43.64 -20.60 -24.04
N SER A 2 -42.61 -21.36 -23.69
CA SER A 2 -42.44 -21.94 -22.35
C SER A 2 -41.87 -20.94 -21.34
N LYS A 3 -42.53 -20.82 -20.18
CA LYS A 3 -42.14 -19.99 -19.02
C LYS A 3 -40.70 -20.26 -18.52
N LYS A 4 -40.11 -21.39 -18.92
CA LYS A 4 -38.71 -21.78 -18.67
C LYS A 4 -37.70 -20.89 -19.40
N LEU A 5 -38.03 -20.32 -20.57
CA LEU A 5 -37.13 -19.45 -21.31
C LEU A 5 -37.08 -18.03 -20.71
N ILE A 6 -38.22 -17.54 -20.24
CA ILE A 6 -38.34 -16.21 -19.62
C ILE A 6 -37.54 -16.15 -18.32
N LEU A 7 -37.61 -17.19 -17.48
CA LEU A 7 -36.87 -17.24 -16.20
C LEU A 7 -35.34 -17.19 -16.40
N LYS A 8 -34.82 -17.86 -17.44
CA LYS A 8 -33.38 -17.85 -17.77
C LYS A 8 -32.92 -16.49 -18.30
N LEU A 9 -33.79 -15.78 -19.02
CA LEU A 9 -33.49 -14.43 -19.51
C LEU A 9 -33.45 -13.42 -18.36
N SER A 10 -34.36 -13.53 -17.37
CA SER A 10 -34.42 -12.66 -16.19
C SER A 10 -33.17 -12.76 -15.31
N ILE A 11 -32.67 -13.98 -15.09
CA ILE A 11 -31.47 -14.22 -14.27
C ILE A 11 -30.22 -13.64 -14.95
N LEU A 12 -30.16 -13.69 -16.29
CA LEU A 12 -29.04 -13.14 -17.05
C LEU A 12 -28.96 -11.62 -16.95
N VAL A 13 -30.11 -10.93 -17.00
CA VAL A 13 -30.18 -9.46 -16.93
C VAL A 13 -29.86 -8.97 -15.50
N VAL A 14 -30.37 -9.64 -14.46
CA VAL A 14 -30.07 -9.26 -13.06
C VAL A 14 -28.60 -9.54 -12.71
N GLY A 15 -28.02 -10.63 -13.21
CA GLY A 15 -26.60 -10.94 -13.04
C GLY A 15 -25.67 -9.90 -13.67
N LEU A 16 -26.05 -9.35 -14.83
CA LEU A 16 -25.28 -8.30 -15.51
C LEU A 16 -25.33 -6.97 -14.75
N VAL A 17 -26.49 -6.55 -14.23
CA VAL A 17 -26.63 -5.30 -13.46
C VAL A 17 -25.86 -5.37 -12.12
N GLY A 18 -25.81 -6.54 -11.48
CA GLY A 18 -25.02 -6.76 -10.26
C GLY A 18 -23.51 -6.55 -10.47
N ILE A 19 -22.96 -6.93 -11.62
CA ILE A 19 -21.53 -6.78 -11.93
C ILE A 19 -21.14 -5.30 -12.11
N PHE A 20 -22.03 -4.46 -12.65
CA PHE A 20 -21.77 -3.02 -12.78
C PHE A 20 -21.80 -2.29 -11.42
N LEU A 21 -22.70 -2.67 -10.51
CA LEU A 21 -22.78 -2.06 -9.18
C LEU A 21 -21.59 -2.43 -8.28
N VAL A 22 -21.09 -3.67 -8.37
CA VAL A 22 -19.89 -4.09 -7.62
C VAL A 22 -18.62 -3.46 -8.16
N LYS A 23 -18.48 -3.28 -9.49
CA LYS A 23 -17.35 -2.54 -10.06
C LYS A 23 -17.34 -1.09 -9.62
N GLY A 24 -18.50 -0.41 -9.61
CA GLY A 24 -18.59 1.00 -9.20
C GLY A 24 -18.23 1.25 -7.73
N TYR A 25 -18.56 0.32 -6.83
CA TYR A 25 -18.25 0.46 -5.40
C TYR A 25 -16.82 0.09 -5.01
N LEU A 26 -16.15 -0.79 -5.77
CA LEU A 26 -14.73 -1.10 -5.57
C LEU A 26 -13.79 -0.02 -6.14
N THR A 27 -14.28 0.84 -7.05
CA THR A 27 -13.56 2.02 -7.54
C THR A 27 -13.96 3.31 -6.84
N LYS A 28 -14.27 3.27 -5.53
CA LYS A 28 -13.99 4.46 -4.71
C LYS A 28 -12.47 4.56 -4.58
N ASN A 29 -11.85 5.07 -5.64
CA ASN A 29 -10.58 5.78 -5.55
C ASN A 29 -10.79 6.84 -4.48
N THR A 30 -10.30 6.56 -3.28
CA THR A 30 -9.90 7.60 -2.34
C THR A 30 -8.76 8.35 -3.04
N SER A 31 -9.10 9.25 -3.95
CA SER A 31 -8.18 10.25 -4.48
C SER A 31 -7.89 11.18 -3.32
N TYR A 32 -6.98 10.74 -2.44
CA TYR A 32 -6.27 11.66 -1.57
C TYR A 32 -5.64 12.70 -2.50
N PRO A 33 -5.85 14.00 -2.24
CA PRO A 33 -5.19 15.04 -3.03
C PRO A 33 -3.70 14.74 -3.03
N GLN A 34 -3.15 14.48 -4.21
CA GLN A 34 -1.71 14.30 -4.41
C GLN A 34 -1.09 15.66 -4.07
N PRO A 35 -0.42 15.81 -2.93
CA PRO A 35 0.25 17.07 -2.65
C PRO A 35 1.35 17.26 -3.69
N ASP A 36 1.70 18.51 -3.98
CA ASP A 36 2.83 18.84 -4.85
C ASP A 36 4.11 18.20 -4.29
N MET A 37 4.53 17.11 -4.93
CA MET A 37 5.55 16.18 -4.40
C MET A 37 6.94 16.81 -4.36
N THR A 38 7.18 17.83 -5.19
CA THR A 38 8.48 18.49 -5.30
C THR A 38 8.85 19.36 -4.09
N GLU A 39 7.88 19.79 -3.30
CA GLU A 39 8.12 20.60 -2.09
C GLU A 39 8.26 19.75 -0.82
N ILE A 40 7.55 18.62 -0.71
CA ILE A 40 7.50 17.83 0.53
C ILE A 40 8.84 17.17 0.85
N THR A 41 9.57 16.68 -0.15
CA THR A 41 10.86 16.03 0.06
C THR A 41 12.00 16.99 0.38
N LYS A 42 11.81 18.31 0.20
CA LYS A 42 12.85 19.32 0.47
C LYS A 42 12.85 19.83 1.91
N SER A 43 11.73 19.71 2.65
CA SER A 43 11.60 20.24 4.01
C SER A 43 11.34 19.19 5.10
N VAL A 44 10.88 17.99 4.75
CA VAL A 44 10.51 16.95 5.73
C VAL A 44 11.60 15.88 5.81
N ALA A 45 12.34 15.87 6.91
CA ALA A 45 13.41 14.89 7.13
C ALA A 45 12.90 13.47 7.43
N SER A 46 11.71 13.34 8.03
CA SER A 46 11.17 12.04 8.45
C SER A 46 9.65 11.95 8.28
N PHE A 47 9.19 10.77 7.89
CA PHE A 47 7.80 10.42 7.68
C PHE A 47 7.43 9.20 8.52
N GLN A 48 6.21 9.17 9.04
CA GLN A 48 5.70 8.05 9.82
C GLN A 48 4.46 7.49 9.12
N TRP A 49 4.61 6.33 8.49
CA TRP A 49 3.54 5.75 7.66
C TRP A 49 2.58 4.85 8.44
N CYS A 50 2.93 4.42 9.65
CA CYS A 50 2.05 3.68 10.55
C CYS A 50 2.14 4.17 12.00
N SER A 51 1.16 3.83 12.85
CA SER A 51 1.17 4.22 14.25
C SER A 51 2.30 3.50 15.01
N GLU A 52 3.13 4.28 15.70
CA GLU A 52 4.15 3.72 16.60
C GLU A 52 3.55 3.07 17.86
N ASN A 53 2.40 3.57 18.32
CA ASN A 53 1.87 3.28 19.66
C ASN A 53 0.77 2.21 19.65
N LYS A 54 -0.07 2.13 18.62
CA LYS A 54 -1.14 1.11 18.49
C LYS A 54 -1.16 0.42 17.11
N GLY A 55 -1.78 -0.75 17.01
CA GLY A 55 -1.94 -1.48 15.73
C GLY A 55 -0.95 -2.60 15.47
N THR A 56 -1.09 -3.21 14.29
CA THR A 56 -0.31 -4.38 13.83
C THR A 56 0.47 -4.04 12.56
N VAL A 57 1.55 -4.77 12.30
CA VAL A 57 2.29 -4.69 11.02
C VAL A 57 2.30 -6.08 10.39
N LYS A 58 1.65 -6.20 9.24
CA LYS A 58 1.52 -7.46 8.50
C LYS A 58 2.23 -7.35 7.16
N TRP A 59 3.42 -7.96 7.08
CA TRP A 59 4.12 -8.16 5.82
C TRP A 59 3.23 -8.94 4.85
N GLN A 60 3.26 -8.59 3.57
CA GLN A 60 2.54 -9.32 2.52
C GLN A 60 3.46 -10.33 1.82
N GLU A 61 4.74 -9.97 1.65
CA GLU A 61 5.75 -10.83 1.05
C GLU A 61 6.16 -12.00 1.96
N ALA A 62 6.23 -13.21 1.38
CA ALA A 62 6.50 -14.44 2.13
C ALA A 62 7.86 -14.46 2.82
N GLN A 63 8.91 -13.91 2.17
CA GLN A 63 10.26 -13.88 2.73
C GLN A 63 10.31 -13.00 3.99
N LEU A 64 9.72 -11.81 3.95
CA LEU A 64 9.67 -10.89 5.10
C LEU A 64 8.77 -11.43 6.22
N LYS A 65 7.64 -12.07 5.88
CA LYS A 65 6.81 -12.79 6.86
C LYS A 65 7.63 -13.82 7.63
N SER A 66 8.47 -14.60 6.94
CA SER A 66 9.35 -15.59 7.58
C SER A 66 10.45 -14.93 8.41
N LYS A 67 11.16 -13.95 7.83
CA LYS A 67 12.28 -13.22 8.46
C LYS A 67 11.88 -12.59 9.79
N TYR A 68 10.66 -12.07 9.89
CA TYR A 68 10.17 -11.36 11.07
C TYR A 68 9.06 -12.09 11.84
N LYS A 69 8.86 -13.40 11.61
CA LYS A 69 7.78 -14.17 12.23
C LYS A 69 7.80 -14.13 13.77
N THR A 70 8.97 -14.04 14.37
CA THR A 70 9.16 -14.04 15.83
C THR A 70 9.15 -12.63 16.44
N TRP A 71 9.07 -11.58 15.62
CA TRP A 71 9.08 -10.20 16.09
C TRP A 71 7.70 -9.80 16.60
N THR A 72 7.66 -9.05 17.69
CA THR A 72 6.41 -8.48 18.19
C THR A 72 5.96 -7.30 17.33
N ASP A 73 4.65 -7.02 17.30
CA ASP A 73 4.11 -5.83 16.61
C ASP A 73 4.76 -4.53 17.12
N TYR A 74 5.07 -4.45 18.42
CA TYR A 74 5.81 -3.30 18.96
C TYR A 74 7.21 -3.15 18.35
N ALA A 75 7.98 -4.24 18.27
CA ALA A 75 9.31 -4.21 17.67
C ALA A 75 9.27 -3.84 16.19
N LEU A 76 8.31 -4.41 15.44
CA LEU A 76 8.09 -4.10 14.03
C LEU A 76 7.77 -2.62 13.81
N ARG A 77 6.83 -2.07 14.57
CA ARG A 77 6.43 -0.65 14.43
C ARG A 77 7.57 0.30 14.75
N LYS A 78 8.26 0.07 15.87
CA LYS A 78 9.42 0.88 16.27
C LYS A 78 10.54 0.85 15.23
N LYS A 79 10.74 -0.30 14.58
CA LYS A 79 11.79 -0.47 13.56
C LYS A 79 11.39 0.15 12.22
N PHE A 80 10.14 -0.03 11.77
CA PHE A 80 9.76 0.24 10.37
C PHE A 80 8.76 1.38 10.15
N CYS A 81 7.99 1.83 11.16
CA CYS A 81 6.95 2.85 10.93
C CYS A 81 7.52 4.24 10.62
N LYS A 82 8.59 4.64 11.30
CA LYS A 82 9.24 5.94 11.08
C LYS A 82 10.46 5.78 10.19
N VAL A 83 10.48 6.58 9.13
CA VAL A 83 11.45 6.50 8.04
C VAL A 83 11.96 7.90 7.73
N ASP A 84 13.25 7.99 7.44
CA ASP A 84 13.82 9.23 6.92
C ASP A 84 13.58 9.29 5.42
N LEU A 85 13.14 10.45 4.94
CA LEU A 85 12.84 10.70 3.54
C LEU A 85 14.12 11.10 2.81
N GLU A 86 14.30 10.54 1.61
CA GLU A 86 15.38 10.92 0.70
C GLU A 86 14.81 11.57 -0.57
N PRO A 87 15.62 12.39 -1.28
CA PRO A 87 15.22 12.96 -2.55
C PRO A 87 14.77 11.88 -3.54
N LEU A 88 13.64 12.14 -4.20
CA LEU A 88 13.05 11.26 -5.19
C LEU A 88 12.88 12.05 -6.49
N SER A 89 13.30 11.46 -7.62
CA SER A 89 13.14 12.10 -8.92
C SER A 89 11.77 11.81 -9.54
N GLU A 90 11.31 12.71 -10.40
CA GLU A 90 10.04 12.55 -11.13
C GLU A 90 10.04 11.33 -12.06
N ALA A 91 11.19 11.02 -12.67
CA ALA A 91 11.38 9.83 -13.48
C ALA A 91 11.19 8.54 -12.67
N GLU A 92 11.65 8.50 -11.42
CA GLU A 92 11.48 7.33 -10.55
C GLU A 92 10.03 7.15 -10.12
N MET A 93 9.31 8.24 -9.84
CA MET A 93 7.88 8.19 -9.51
C MET A 93 7.05 7.66 -10.68
N SER A 94 7.35 8.12 -11.89
CA SER A 94 6.56 7.81 -13.09
C SER A 94 6.76 6.37 -13.58
N ASN A 95 7.92 5.77 -13.31
CA ASN A 95 8.27 4.42 -13.77
C ASN A 95 8.04 3.32 -12.73
N ALA A 96 7.63 3.68 -11.50
CA ALA A 96 7.49 2.73 -10.41
C ALA A 96 6.32 1.74 -10.61
N GLN A 97 6.65 0.45 -10.49
CA GLN A 97 5.71 -0.67 -10.45
C GLN A 97 5.38 -1.03 -9.00
N TRP A 98 4.36 -0.38 -8.47
CA TRP A 98 3.93 -0.56 -7.07
C TRP A 98 3.41 -1.96 -6.79
N ARG A 99 3.95 -2.58 -5.73
CA ARG A 99 3.48 -3.85 -5.18
C ARG A 99 3.27 -3.73 -3.68
N ASP A 100 2.27 -4.45 -3.17
CA ASP A 100 1.97 -4.50 -1.75
C ASP A 100 3.13 -5.14 -0.96
N LEU A 101 3.67 -4.38 0.00
CA LEU A 101 4.77 -4.83 0.87
C LEU A 101 4.26 -5.15 2.28
N ALA A 102 3.48 -4.26 2.87
CA ALA A 102 2.93 -4.43 4.21
C ALA A 102 1.58 -3.73 4.38
N LEU A 103 0.80 -4.21 5.34
CA LEU A 103 -0.40 -3.56 5.86
C LEU A 103 -0.17 -3.19 7.31
N ALA A 104 -0.53 -1.98 7.69
CA ALA A 104 -0.47 -1.52 9.07
C ALA A 104 -1.64 -0.60 9.42
N THR A 105 -1.69 -0.17 10.67
CA THR A 105 -2.67 0.80 11.15
C THR A 105 -1.98 2.15 11.35
N ASP A 106 -2.57 3.23 10.86
CA ASP A 106 -2.06 4.59 11.04
C ASP A 106 -2.44 5.20 12.40
N SER A 107 -2.06 6.46 12.64
CA SER A 107 -2.37 7.18 13.89
C SER A 107 -3.87 7.34 14.15
N GLN A 108 -4.67 7.38 13.08
CA GLN A 108 -6.13 7.53 13.09
C GLN A 108 -6.87 6.18 13.18
N ALA A 109 -6.15 5.08 13.38
CA ALA A 109 -6.70 3.72 13.37
C ALA A 109 -7.20 3.23 12.00
N ALA A 110 -6.86 3.93 10.91
CA ALA A 110 -7.16 3.48 9.56
C ALA A 110 -6.10 2.48 9.07
N MET A 111 -6.52 1.55 8.22
CA MET A 111 -5.59 0.63 7.56
C MET A 111 -4.85 1.37 6.45
N VAL A 112 -3.52 1.32 6.51
CA VAL A 112 -2.61 1.91 5.55
C VAL A 112 -1.74 0.83 4.94
N LYS A 113 -1.50 0.96 3.64
CA LYS A 113 -0.65 0.05 2.89
C LYS A 113 0.71 0.70 2.67
N LEU A 114 1.77 -0.06 2.92
CA LEU A 114 3.10 0.22 2.42
C LEU A 114 3.28 -0.59 1.13
N GLU A 115 3.61 0.11 0.07
CA GLU A 115 3.90 -0.42 -1.25
C GLU A 115 5.37 -0.14 -1.59
N TRP A 116 5.92 -0.91 -2.51
CA TRP A 116 7.29 -0.77 -2.97
C TRP A 116 7.42 -0.99 -4.48
N ASP A 117 8.49 -0.45 -5.05
CA ASP A 117 9.12 -0.99 -6.25
C ASP A 117 10.53 -1.43 -5.84
N LYS A 118 10.76 -2.75 -5.85
CA LYS A 118 12.03 -3.35 -5.40
C LYS A 118 13.19 -2.96 -6.31
N ALA A 119 12.96 -2.78 -7.62
CA ALA A 119 14.03 -2.47 -8.58
C ALA A 119 14.50 -1.02 -8.45
N LEU A 120 13.56 -0.09 -8.29
CA LEU A 120 13.85 1.34 -8.11
C LEU A 120 14.16 1.69 -6.65
N LYS A 121 13.97 0.75 -5.71
CA LYS A 121 14.13 0.95 -4.26
C LYS A 121 13.31 2.15 -3.74
N VAL A 122 12.11 2.31 -4.28
CA VAL A 122 11.15 3.35 -3.87
C VAL A 122 9.97 2.74 -3.14
N PHE A 123 9.37 3.51 -2.25
CA PHE A 123 8.24 3.11 -1.41
C PHE A 123 7.09 4.08 -1.62
N ARG A 124 5.87 3.63 -1.32
CA ARG A 124 4.68 4.48 -1.30
C ARG A 124 3.80 4.09 -0.13
N ALA A 125 3.31 5.06 0.62
CA ALA A 125 2.32 4.84 1.67
C ALA A 125 1.33 5.99 1.71
N ALA A 126 0.04 5.68 1.90
CA ALA A 126 -1.05 6.65 1.85
C ALA A 126 -1.01 7.57 0.60
N GLY A 127 -0.54 7.04 -0.54
CA GLY A 127 -0.40 7.78 -1.79
C GLY A 127 0.86 8.65 -1.90
N LEU A 128 1.65 8.80 -0.84
CA LEU A 128 2.91 9.53 -0.82
C LEU A 128 4.08 8.60 -1.23
N PRO A 129 4.72 8.82 -2.39
CA PRO A 129 5.93 8.11 -2.77
C PRO A 129 7.16 8.71 -2.06
N PHE A 130 8.12 7.86 -1.70
CA PHE A 130 9.34 8.27 -1.02
C PHE A 130 10.48 7.26 -1.20
N LYS A 131 11.71 7.71 -0.96
CA LYS A 131 12.87 6.83 -0.72
C LYS A 131 13.23 6.81 0.75
N SER A 132 13.76 5.66 1.18
CA SER A 132 14.34 5.54 2.51
C SER A 132 15.45 4.49 2.52
N LYS A 133 16.70 4.93 2.64
CA LYS A 133 17.87 4.06 2.84
C LYS A 133 17.70 3.07 3.98
N LYS A 134 17.01 3.46 5.05
CA LYS A 134 16.71 2.56 6.17
C LYS A 134 15.85 1.38 5.72
N LEU A 135 14.74 1.64 5.03
CA LEU A 135 13.88 0.57 4.52
C LEU A 135 14.59 -0.25 3.45
N SER A 136 15.30 0.40 2.53
CA SER A 136 16.05 -0.28 1.47
C SER A 136 17.05 -1.28 2.05
N ARG A 137 17.84 -0.88 3.05
CA ARG A 137 18.82 -1.77 3.69
C ARG A 137 18.16 -2.92 4.46
N GLU A 138 17.07 -2.67 5.16
CA GLU A 138 16.48 -3.68 6.05
C GLU A 138 15.58 -4.67 5.30
N LEU A 139 14.93 -4.22 4.22
CA LEU A 139 13.89 -4.96 3.49
C LEU A 139 14.33 -5.40 2.08
N LEU A 140 15.21 -4.66 1.40
CA LEU A 140 15.54 -4.91 -0.02
C LEU A 140 16.92 -5.50 -0.23
N ASP A 141 17.87 -5.24 0.66
CA ASP A 141 19.20 -5.83 0.54
C ASP A 141 19.12 -7.31 0.97
N GLU A 142 19.14 -8.16 -0.05
CA GLU A 142 19.62 -9.54 0.06
C GLU A 142 21.07 -9.44 0.54
N GLY A 143 21.39 -10.15 1.62
CA GLY A 143 22.68 -10.04 2.29
C GLY A 143 23.86 -10.17 1.34
N HIS A 144 24.97 -9.53 1.74
CA HIS A 144 26.32 -9.94 1.37
C HIS A 144 26.49 -11.47 1.33
#